data_AF-A0A6J2KJC6-F1
#
_entry.id   AF-A0A6J2KJC6-F1
#
_cell.length_a   1.000
_cell.length_b   1.000
_cell.length_c   1.000
_cell.angle_alpha   90.00
_cell.angle_beta   90.00
_cell.angle_gamma   90.00
#
_symmetry.space_group_name_H-M   'P 1'
#
loop_
_entity.id
_entity.type
_entity.pdbx_description
1 polymer ?
#
loop_
_entity_poly.entity_id
_entity_poly.type
_entity_poly.pdbx_seq_one_letter_code
_entity_poly.pdbx_strand_id
1 'polypeptide(L)'
;MLKLSFVLRRNMSQSVTKLINNADIAEKRLAELRKKLEEVKKFKIEEKIKQLIQENTTLSAKVNAAKAELIGLEISHGKRQYAIPGKTDLLETTKIVTTIQDSVCNEKPIIDKKEKKVKDSNKKPKDKPSESADIAVDVRKLDFRIGKIVEISKHPDADSLYVEKIDCGEENPRTVVSGLVNHVPIDEMRERIVMVLCNLKPVKMRGVTSEAMVMCASSAEKVEVLIPPPDAIPGDLVVCEGYPREPEAVLNPKKKIFETCAPDLKTNNEKIACYKGNPIIVPGKGPIIAPTLINVNVK
;
A
#
# COMPACT_ATOMS: atom_id res chain seq x y z
N MET A 1 -12.31 43.77 59.97
CA MET A 1 -11.76 42.75 59.03
C MET A 1 -12.80 42.09 58.12
N LEU A 2 -14.03 41.78 58.55
CA LEU A 2 -15.00 41.03 57.72
C LEU A 2 -15.51 41.73 56.45
N LYS A 3 -15.55 43.06 56.39
CA LYS A 3 -16.01 43.79 55.19
C LYS A 3 -14.99 43.77 54.04
N LEU A 4 -13.69 43.70 54.35
CA LEU A 4 -12.62 43.74 53.35
C LEU A 4 -12.44 42.39 52.66
N SER A 5 -12.58 41.29 53.41
CA SER A 5 -12.55 39.91 52.88
C SER A 5 -13.76 39.58 52.00
N PHE A 6 -14.93 40.18 52.27
CA PHE A 6 -16.14 40.02 51.44
C PHE A 6 -16.03 40.73 50.09
N VAL A 7 -15.45 41.95 50.06
CA VAL A 7 -15.24 42.73 48.83
C VAL A 7 -14.19 42.07 47.93
N LEU A 8 -13.08 41.57 48.48
CA LEU A 8 -12.09 40.83 47.71
C LEU A 8 -12.64 39.52 47.10
N ARG A 9 -13.46 38.75 47.85
CA ARG A 9 -14.13 37.55 47.30
C ARG A 9 -15.10 37.87 46.17
N ARG A 10 -15.84 38.97 46.28
CA ARG A 10 -16.84 39.38 45.28
C ARG A 10 -16.18 39.91 44.00
N ASN A 11 -15.06 40.63 44.10
CA ASN A 11 -14.29 41.11 42.94
C ASN A 11 -13.54 39.98 42.21
N MET A 12 -13.00 39.00 42.95
CA MET A 12 -12.42 37.79 42.37
C MET A 12 -13.47 36.97 41.61
N SER A 13 -14.68 36.85 42.16
CA SER A 13 -15.79 36.16 41.49
C SER A 13 -16.17 36.80 40.14
N GLN A 14 -16.30 38.13 40.06
CA GLN A 14 -16.62 38.81 38.79
C GLN A 14 -15.52 38.68 37.74
N SER A 15 -14.25 38.69 38.15
CA SER A 15 -13.11 38.53 37.24
C SER A 15 -13.07 37.11 36.66
N VAL A 16 -13.32 36.10 37.50
CA VAL A 16 -13.43 34.70 37.07
C VAL A 16 -14.62 34.50 36.13
N THR A 17 -15.78 35.10 36.40
CA THR A 17 -16.95 35.01 35.50
C THR A 17 -16.68 35.64 34.14
N LYS A 18 -15.97 36.78 34.07
CA LYS A 18 -15.55 37.40 32.80
C LYS A 18 -14.59 36.50 32.01
N LEU A 19 -13.65 35.86 32.70
CA LEU A 19 -12.71 34.90 32.09
C LEU A 19 -13.44 33.70 31.49
N ILE A 20 -14.40 33.12 32.20
CA ILE A 20 -15.22 31.99 31.72
C ILE A 20 -16.05 32.41 30.50
N ASN A 21 -16.74 33.54 30.57
CA ASN A 21 -17.54 34.02 29.44
C ASN A 21 -16.68 34.33 28.20
N ASN A 22 -15.47 34.86 28.39
CA ASN A 22 -14.53 35.07 27.29
C ASN A 22 -14.02 33.74 26.69
N ALA A 23 -13.81 32.72 27.52
CA ALA A 23 -13.46 31.38 27.05
C ALA A 23 -14.61 30.75 26.24
N ASP A 24 -15.85 30.85 26.73
CA ASP A 24 -17.04 30.36 26.02
C ASP A 24 -17.24 31.04 24.66
N ILE A 25 -16.96 32.35 24.59
CA ILE A 25 -17.00 33.10 23.33
C ILE A 25 -15.90 32.62 22.38
N ALA A 26 -14.69 32.36 22.87
CA ALA A 26 -13.59 31.85 22.06
C ALA A 26 -13.90 30.45 21.51
N GLU A 27 -14.48 29.57 22.32
CA GLU A 27 -14.92 28.23 21.89
C GLU A 27 -16.01 28.30 20.82
N LYS A 28 -17.01 29.18 20.98
CA LYS A 28 -18.05 29.41 19.96
C LYS A 28 -17.45 29.92 18.64
N ARG A 29 -16.48 30.84 18.70
CA ARG A 29 -15.78 31.34 17.50
C ARG A 29 -14.97 30.25 16.82
N LEU A 30 -14.28 29.39 17.59
CA LEU A 30 -13.56 28.23 17.05
C LEU A 30 -14.51 27.23 16.37
N ALA A 31 -15.67 26.96 16.96
CA ALA A 31 -16.68 26.10 16.37
C ALA A 31 -17.21 26.69 15.04
N GLU A 32 -17.47 27.99 15.00
CA GLU A 32 -17.90 28.70 13.79
C GLU A 32 -16.84 28.63 12.67
N LEU A 33 -15.57 28.86 13.01
CA LEU A 33 -14.45 28.76 12.07
C LEU A 33 -14.28 27.34 11.52
N ARG A 34 -14.39 26.31 12.37
CA ARG A 34 -14.36 24.91 11.95
C ARG A 34 -15.48 24.59 10.96
N LYS A 35 -16.70 25.07 11.23
CA LYS A 35 -17.84 24.89 10.33
C LYS A 35 -17.59 25.52 8.96
N LYS A 36 -17.11 26.77 8.92
CA LYS A 36 -16.76 27.46 7.67
C LYS A 36 -15.65 26.73 6.91
N LEU A 37 -14.67 26.16 7.60
CA LEU A 37 -13.59 25.39 7.00
C LEU A 37 -14.12 24.12 6.33
N GLU A 38 -15.04 23.40 6.97
CA GLU A 38 -15.72 22.24 6.38
C GLU A 38 -16.60 22.61 5.17
N GLU A 39 -17.28 23.75 5.21
CA GLU A 39 -18.02 24.26 4.04
C GLU A 39 -17.09 24.56 2.85
N VAL A 40 -15.93 25.20 3.10
CA VAL A 40 -14.93 25.46 2.06
C VAL A 40 -14.35 24.15 1.49
N LYS A 41 -14.10 23.15 2.33
CA LYS A 41 -13.66 21.82 1.85
C LYS A 41 -14.71 21.17 0.96
N LYS A 42 -15.98 21.18 1.38
CA LYS A 42 -17.09 20.65 0.57
C LYS A 42 -17.19 21.34 -0.78
N PHE A 43 -17.11 22.67 -0.80
CA PHE A 43 -17.13 23.44 -2.05
C PHE A 43 -15.99 23.04 -2.99
N LYS A 44 -14.74 22.90 -2.49
CA LYS A 44 -13.60 22.45 -3.30
C LYS A 44 -13.78 21.03 -3.84
N ILE A 45 -14.35 20.13 -3.03
CA ILE A 45 -14.63 18.75 -3.45
C ILE A 45 -15.68 18.75 -4.56
N GLU A 46 -16.78 19.49 -4.40
CA GLU A 46 -17.84 19.62 -5.42
C GLU A 46 -17.32 20.23 -6.72
N GLU A 47 -16.46 21.25 -6.63
CA GLU A 47 -15.80 21.85 -7.78
C GLU A 47 -14.93 20.83 -8.52
N LYS A 48 -14.13 20.06 -7.78
CA LYS A 48 -13.27 19.02 -8.39
C LYS A 48 -14.07 17.90 -9.01
N ILE A 49 -15.18 17.49 -8.39
CA ILE A 49 -16.11 16.49 -8.97
C ILE A 49 -16.67 17.00 -10.29
N LYS A 50 -17.12 18.26 -10.35
CA LYS A 50 -17.60 18.87 -11.61
C LYS A 50 -16.53 18.88 -12.70
N GLN A 51 -15.31 19.28 -12.36
CA GLN A 51 -14.18 19.27 -13.30
C GLN A 51 -13.92 17.86 -13.84
N LEU A 52 -13.85 16.86 -12.96
CA LEU A 52 -13.59 15.47 -13.36
C LEU A 52 -14.71 14.89 -14.23
N ILE A 53 -15.97 15.24 -13.96
CA ILE A 53 -17.09 14.81 -14.80
C ILE A 53 -16.97 15.43 -16.20
N GLN A 54 -16.68 16.73 -16.30
CA GLN A 54 -16.53 17.42 -17.58
C GLN A 54 -15.32 16.90 -18.38
N GLU A 55 -14.23 16.58 -17.69
CA GLU A 55 -13.05 15.98 -18.31
C GLU A 55 -13.37 14.56 -18.81
N ASN A 56 -14.03 13.73 -18.00
CA ASN A 56 -14.43 12.38 -18.40
C ASN A 56 -15.42 12.37 -19.58
N THR A 57 -16.38 13.29 -19.64
CA THR A 57 -17.29 13.38 -20.81
C THR A 57 -16.53 13.77 -22.07
N THR A 58 -15.59 14.71 -21.96
CA THR A 58 -14.75 15.14 -23.08
C THR A 58 -13.81 14.03 -23.56
N LEU A 59 -13.15 13.33 -22.63
CA LEU A 59 -12.27 12.20 -22.94
C LEU A 59 -13.05 11.04 -23.55
N SER A 60 -14.22 10.71 -23.01
CA SER A 60 -15.09 9.68 -23.57
C SER A 60 -15.52 10.03 -25.00
N ALA A 61 -15.88 11.28 -25.28
CA ALA A 61 -16.20 11.73 -26.63
C ALA A 61 -15.00 11.60 -27.58
N LYS A 62 -13.79 11.98 -27.14
CA LYS A 62 -12.56 11.80 -27.93
C LYS A 62 -12.26 10.33 -28.22
N VAL A 63 -12.43 9.45 -27.24
CA VAL A 63 -12.25 7.99 -27.42
C VAL A 63 -13.25 7.46 -28.43
N ASN A 64 -14.52 7.86 -28.34
CA ASN A 64 -15.55 7.43 -29.28
C ASN A 64 -15.27 7.94 -30.71
N ALA A 65 -14.80 9.18 -30.84
CA ALA A 65 -14.40 9.75 -32.13
C ALA A 65 -13.19 9.01 -32.75
N ALA A 66 -12.12 8.79 -31.99
CA ALA A 66 -10.95 8.05 -32.43
C ALA A 66 -11.28 6.59 -32.79
N LYS A 67 -12.20 5.97 -32.02
CA LYS A 67 -12.70 4.63 -32.32
C LYS A 67 -13.47 4.60 -33.64
N ALA A 68 -14.32 5.58 -33.91
CA ALA A 68 -15.05 5.69 -35.17
C ALA A 68 -14.11 5.91 -36.37
N GLU A 69 -13.08 6.73 -36.21
CA GLU A 69 -12.05 6.96 -37.24
C GLU A 69 -11.26 5.68 -37.54
N LEU A 70 -10.83 4.96 -36.50
CA LEU A 70 -10.13 3.68 -36.64
C LEU A 70 -10.99 2.63 -37.34
N ILE A 71 -12.27 2.55 -36.97
CA ILE A 71 -13.26 1.69 -37.65
C ILE A 71 -13.36 2.04 -39.14
N GLY A 72 -13.44 3.32 -39.48
CA GLY A 72 -13.47 3.77 -40.88
C GLY A 72 -12.23 3.34 -41.67
N LEU A 73 -11.04 3.51 -41.07
CA LEU A 73 -9.78 3.08 -41.67
C LEU A 73 -9.71 1.56 -41.84
N GLU A 74 -10.15 0.79 -40.84
CA GLU A 74 -10.17 -0.68 -40.91
C GLU A 74 -11.11 -1.20 -42.00
N ILE A 75 -12.29 -0.60 -42.17
CA ILE A 75 -13.21 -0.92 -43.27
C ILE A 75 -12.58 -0.56 -44.62
N SER A 76 -11.93 0.60 -44.73
CA SER A 76 -11.27 1.02 -45.98
C SER A 76 -10.12 0.10 -46.40
N HIS A 77 -9.44 -0.52 -45.42
CA HIS A 77 -8.38 -1.50 -45.65
C HIS A 77 -8.91 -2.95 -45.79
N GLY A 78 -10.22 -3.13 -45.94
CA GLY A 78 -10.83 -4.42 -46.28
C GLY A 78 -11.10 -5.36 -45.11
N LYS A 79 -10.98 -4.90 -43.86
CA LYS A 79 -11.38 -5.69 -42.68
C LYS A 79 -12.89 -5.56 -42.43
N ARG A 80 -13.58 -6.69 -42.29
CA ARG A 80 -15.02 -6.72 -41.98
C ARG A 80 -15.24 -6.56 -40.47
N GLN A 81 -16.07 -5.60 -40.09
CA GLN A 81 -16.52 -5.44 -38.71
C GLN A 81 -17.70 -6.38 -38.43
N TYR A 82 -17.66 -7.09 -37.31
CA TYR A 82 -18.77 -7.92 -36.85
C TYR A 82 -19.38 -7.28 -35.60
N ALA A 83 -20.69 -7.03 -35.64
CA ALA A 83 -21.42 -6.61 -34.46
C ALA A 83 -21.41 -7.74 -33.43
N ILE A 84 -20.99 -7.44 -32.20
CA ILE A 84 -21.01 -8.41 -31.11
C ILE A 84 -22.46 -8.46 -30.58
N PRO A 85 -23.16 -9.60 -30.66
CA PRO A 85 -24.49 -9.74 -30.09
C PRO A 85 -24.39 -9.58 -28.56
N GLY A 86 -25.15 -8.63 -27.99
CA GLY A 86 -25.17 -8.36 -26.55
C GLY A 86 -24.40 -7.13 -26.07
N LYS A 87 -23.75 -6.36 -26.97
CA LYS A 87 -23.27 -5.00 -26.68
C LYS A 87 -23.83 -4.01 -27.68
N THR A 88 -25.10 -3.66 -27.49
CA THR A 88 -25.68 -2.44 -28.06
C THR A 88 -25.08 -1.22 -27.35
N ASP A 89 -24.69 -0.22 -28.14
CA ASP A 89 -24.16 1.06 -27.70
C ASP A 89 -24.99 1.66 -26.55
N LEU A 90 -24.37 1.83 -25.38
CA LEU A 90 -24.90 2.63 -24.28
C LEU A 90 -24.16 3.97 -24.26
N LEU A 91 -24.60 4.87 -25.13
CA LEU A 91 -24.59 6.29 -24.83
C LEU A 91 -25.76 6.55 -23.86
N GLU A 92 -25.49 7.34 -22.82
CA GLU A 92 -26.39 7.91 -21.80
C GLU A 92 -26.55 7.21 -20.42
N THR A 93 -25.63 7.61 -19.53
CA THR A 93 -25.85 8.21 -18.19
C THR A 93 -26.74 7.57 -17.10
N THR A 94 -26.05 7.23 -15.99
CA THR A 94 -26.35 7.50 -14.56
C THR A 94 -27.45 6.77 -13.78
N LYS A 95 -27.02 6.34 -12.57
CA LYS A 95 -27.76 5.86 -11.37
C LYS A 95 -28.25 4.41 -11.52
N ILE A 96 -27.81 3.46 -10.70
CA ILE A 96 -28.28 3.26 -9.32
C ILE A 96 -27.21 2.44 -8.56
N VAL A 97 -26.63 3.05 -7.53
CA VAL A 97 -26.25 2.34 -6.30
C VAL A 97 -27.54 2.03 -5.55
N THR A 98 -27.56 0.90 -4.82
CA THR A 98 -28.61 0.35 -3.95
C THR A 98 -29.79 -0.36 -4.63
N THR A 99 -29.79 -1.70 -4.61
CA THR A 99 -30.63 -2.52 -3.69
C THR A 99 -30.24 -3.99 -3.81
N ILE A 100 -30.30 -4.67 -2.67
CA ILE A 100 -29.76 -5.98 -2.32
C ILE A 100 -30.76 -7.13 -2.63
N GLN A 101 -30.21 -8.33 -2.81
CA GLN A 101 -30.75 -9.68 -2.53
C GLN A 101 -31.46 -10.54 -3.60
N ASP A 102 -30.93 -11.76 -3.67
CA ASP A 102 -31.54 -13.07 -3.91
C ASP A 102 -31.92 -13.52 -5.32
N SER A 103 -31.13 -14.47 -5.86
CA SER A 103 -31.65 -15.75 -6.37
C SER A 103 -30.54 -16.77 -6.60
N VAL A 104 -30.86 -18.00 -6.21
CA VAL A 104 -30.01 -19.19 -6.05
C VAL A 104 -30.06 -20.05 -7.32
N CYS A 105 -29.15 -21.03 -7.36
CA CYS A 105 -29.14 -22.30 -8.10
C CYS A 105 -28.40 -22.26 -9.44
N ASN A 106 -27.64 -23.26 -9.87
CA ASN A 106 -27.01 -24.48 -9.32
C ASN A 106 -26.39 -25.12 -10.59
N GLU A 107 -25.19 -25.70 -10.53
CA GLU A 107 -24.87 -27.03 -11.14
C GLU A 107 -23.35 -27.32 -11.16
N LYS A 108 -23.04 -28.55 -10.72
CA LYS A 108 -21.72 -29.21 -10.68
C LYS A 108 -21.46 -29.92 -12.02
N PRO A 109 -20.21 -30.38 -12.32
CA PRO A 109 -19.78 -31.74 -11.94
C PRO A 109 -18.30 -31.80 -11.46
N ILE A 110 -17.92 -32.48 -10.37
CA ILE A 110 -17.58 -33.92 -10.19
C ILE A 110 -16.46 -34.44 -11.13
N ILE A 111 -15.33 -34.87 -10.53
CA ILE A 111 -14.55 -36.13 -10.69
C ILE A 111 -13.21 -35.89 -9.92
N ASP A 112 -12.85 -36.43 -8.75
CA ASP A 112 -12.80 -37.79 -8.19
C ASP A 112 -11.35 -38.36 -8.14
N LYS A 113 -10.98 -38.89 -6.95
CA LYS A 113 -9.93 -39.89 -6.61
C LYS A 113 -8.65 -39.52 -5.82
N LYS A 114 -8.73 -39.92 -4.54
CA LYS A 114 -8.00 -41.01 -3.83
C LYS A 114 -6.78 -40.71 -2.95
N GLU A 115 -6.84 -41.37 -1.80
CA GLU A 115 -6.06 -41.27 -0.58
C GLU A 115 -4.76 -42.09 -0.53
N LYS A 116 -3.86 -41.62 0.36
CA LYS A 116 -3.00 -42.31 1.35
C LYS A 116 -1.99 -43.39 0.91
N LYS A 117 -0.75 -43.21 1.36
CA LYS A 117 -0.07 -44.13 2.31
C LYS A 117 1.10 -43.49 3.06
N VAL A 118 1.29 -43.97 4.29
CA VAL A 118 2.16 -43.53 5.40
C VAL A 118 3.47 -44.34 5.44
N LYS A 119 4.56 -43.74 5.98
CA LYS A 119 5.61 -44.28 6.91
C LYS A 119 6.89 -43.43 6.78
N ASP A 120 7.33 -42.64 7.76
CA ASP A 120 7.86 -42.87 9.11
C ASP A 120 9.37 -43.21 9.17
N SER A 121 10.05 -42.62 10.18
CA SER A 121 11.36 -42.89 10.79
C SER A 121 12.63 -42.07 10.42
N ASN A 122 12.86 -41.00 11.21
CA ASN A 122 13.87 -40.89 12.29
C ASN A 122 15.39 -40.96 11.99
N LYS A 123 16.16 -39.85 12.14
CA LYS A 123 17.21 -39.62 13.18
C LYS A 123 18.05 -38.33 13.01
N LYS A 124 18.23 -37.64 14.15
CA LYS A 124 19.11 -36.48 14.49
C LYS A 124 20.64 -36.84 14.49
N PRO A 125 21.55 -35.99 15.05
CA PRO A 125 21.99 -34.62 14.68
C PRO A 125 23.54 -34.55 14.55
N LYS A 126 24.15 -33.45 14.09
CA LYS A 126 25.55 -33.10 14.45
C LYS A 126 25.88 -31.62 14.20
N ASP A 127 26.44 -30.99 15.24
CA ASP A 127 26.91 -29.61 15.33
C ASP A 127 28.34 -29.42 14.77
N LYS A 128 28.51 -28.29 14.04
CA LYS A 128 29.68 -27.38 13.91
C LYS A 128 31.05 -27.91 13.38
N PRO A 129 31.98 -27.02 12.95
CA PRO A 129 31.86 -25.83 12.09
C PRO A 129 32.96 -25.82 10.98
N SER A 130 32.68 -25.38 9.75
CA SER A 130 33.76 -24.85 8.88
C SER A 130 33.21 -24.10 7.67
N GLU A 131 33.82 -22.96 7.38
CA GLU A 131 33.73 -22.23 6.13
C GLU A 131 33.86 -23.17 4.91
N SER A 132 32.78 -23.27 4.15
CA SER A 132 32.85 -23.61 2.74
C SER A 132 32.11 -22.52 2.00
N ALA A 133 32.85 -21.81 1.15
CA ALA A 133 32.33 -20.89 0.15
C ALA A 133 31.49 -21.67 -0.87
N ASP A 134 30.31 -22.11 -0.45
CA ASP A 134 29.22 -22.38 -1.36
C ASP A 134 28.69 -21.03 -1.83
N ILE A 135 28.29 -20.97 -3.10
CA ILE A 135 27.63 -19.79 -3.70
C ILE A 135 26.26 -19.66 -3.03
N ALA A 136 26.25 -19.21 -1.78
CA ALA A 136 25.07 -19.12 -0.96
C ALA A 136 24.22 -17.98 -1.52
N VAL A 137 23.03 -18.36 -1.96
CA VAL A 137 21.98 -17.42 -2.35
C VAL A 137 21.51 -16.73 -1.08
N ASP A 138 22.14 -15.58 -0.81
CA ASP A 138 21.95 -14.82 0.42
C ASP A 138 21.33 -13.44 0.13
N VAL A 139 20.85 -12.82 1.22
CA VAL A 139 20.26 -11.47 1.25
C VAL A 139 21.15 -10.39 0.62
N ARG A 140 22.47 -10.63 0.53
CA ARG A 140 23.47 -9.72 -0.08
C ARG A 140 23.11 -9.30 -1.50
N LYS A 141 22.48 -10.21 -2.25
CA LYS A 141 22.11 -10.00 -3.65
C LYS A 141 20.81 -9.21 -3.82
N LEU A 142 20.04 -9.02 -2.76
CA LEU A 142 18.77 -8.29 -2.79
C LEU A 142 19.03 -6.79 -2.62
N ASP A 143 18.38 -5.97 -3.44
CA ASP A 143 18.46 -4.52 -3.35
C ASP A 143 17.28 -3.98 -2.53
N PHE A 144 17.45 -3.91 -1.21
CA PHE A 144 16.51 -3.25 -0.33
C PHE A 144 16.84 -1.76 -0.20
N ARG A 145 15.82 -0.92 -0.37
CA ARG A 145 15.90 0.53 -0.20
C ARG A 145 14.70 1.05 0.56
N ILE A 146 14.86 2.23 1.14
CA ILE A 146 13.75 3.00 1.67
C ILE A 146 13.08 3.78 0.54
N GLY A 147 11.76 3.73 0.49
CA GLY A 147 10.96 4.49 -0.44
C GLY A 147 9.85 5.27 0.24
N LYS A 148 9.36 6.32 -0.43
CA LYS A 148 8.18 7.10 -0.01
C LYS A 148 7.08 6.96 -1.05
N ILE A 149 5.88 6.61 -0.58
CA ILE A 149 4.69 6.57 -1.45
C ILE A 149 4.26 8.00 -1.75
N VAL A 150 4.49 8.46 -2.98
CA VAL A 150 4.15 9.80 -3.46
C VAL A 150 2.69 9.85 -3.90
N GLU A 151 2.26 8.84 -4.64
CA GLU A 151 0.88 8.71 -5.12
C GLU A 151 0.38 7.29 -4.89
N ILE A 152 -0.90 7.16 -4.58
CA ILE A 152 -1.56 5.86 -4.45
C ILE A 152 -2.99 5.94 -4.98
N SER A 153 -3.36 4.93 -5.77
CA SER A 153 -4.70 4.75 -6.34
C SER A 153 -5.11 3.29 -6.28
N LYS A 154 -6.41 3.00 -6.31
CA LYS A 154 -6.89 1.61 -6.49
C LYS A 154 -6.67 1.18 -7.93
N HIS A 155 -6.29 -0.07 -8.14
CA HIS A 155 -6.09 -0.60 -9.48
C HIS A 155 -7.42 -0.61 -10.26
N PRO A 156 -7.46 -0.12 -11.51
CA PRO A 156 -8.71 0.00 -12.28
C PRO A 156 -9.39 -1.36 -12.53
N ASP A 157 -8.59 -2.39 -12.81
CA ASP A 157 -9.07 -3.74 -13.11
C ASP A 157 -8.90 -4.76 -11.95
N ALA A 158 -8.59 -4.30 -10.73
CA ALA A 158 -8.41 -5.17 -9.56
C ALA A 158 -8.79 -4.50 -8.23
N ASP A 159 -9.84 -5.02 -7.59
CA ASP A 159 -10.31 -4.50 -6.30
C ASP A 159 -9.34 -4.75 -5.14
N SER A 160 -8.49 -5.77 -5.25
CA SER A 160 -7.55 -6.16 -4.19
C SER A 160 -6.16 -5.54 -4.32
N LEU A 161 -5.92 -4.72 -5.35
CA LEU A 161 -4.59 -4.15 -5.64
C LEU A 161 -4.59 -2.63 -5.56
N TYR A 162 -3.53 -2.06 -4.98
CA TYR A 162 -3.18 -0.66 -5.14
C TYR A 162 -2.13 -0.49 -6.23
N VAL A 163 -2.15 0.68 -6.86
CA VAL A 163 -1.09 1.18 -7.75
C VAL A 163 -0.46 2.39 -7.07
N GLU A 164 0.81 2.26 -6.75
CA GLU A 164 1.60 3.20 -5.97
C GLU A 164 2.73 3.77 -6.83
N LYS A 165 3.01 5.06 -6.69
CA LYS A 165 4.24 5.69 -7.17
C LYS A 165 5.16 5.87 -5.98
N ILE A 166 6.27 5.12 -5.96
CA ILE A 166 7.20 5.11 -4.83
C ILE A 166 8.52 5.77 -5.26
N ASP A 167 8.84 6.88 -4.62
CA ASP A 167 10.16 7.50 -4.72
C ASP A 167 11.15 6.64 -3.95
N CYS A 168 12.15 6.09 -4.65
CA CYS A 168 13.21 5.24 -4.10
C CYS A 168 14.57 5.94 -4.11
N GLY A 169 14.61 7.28 -4.16
CA GLY A 169 15.82 8.08 -4.34
C GLY A 169 16.41 8.00 -5.74
N GLU A 170 15.57 7.71 -6.74
CA GLU A 170 15.93 7.67 -8.15
C GLU A 170 15.33 8.87 -8.89
N GLU A 171 15.76 9.13 -10.13
CA GLU A 171 15.27 10.27 -10.91
C GLU A 171 13.75 10.25 -11.12
N ASN A 172 13.16 9.05 -11.26
CA ASN A 172 11.73 8.86 -11.44
C ASN A 172 11.16 7.91 -10.37
N PRO A 173 9.98 8.23 -9.79
CA PRO A 173 9.26 7.31 -8.91
C PRO A 173 8.90 6.02 -9.65
N ARG A 174 9.11 4.88 -8.99
CA ARG A 174 8.78 3.56 -9.51
C ARG A 174 7.29 3.28 -9.39
N THR A 175 6.76 2.53 -10.34
CA THR A 175 5.37 2.03 -10.25
C THR A 175 5.37 0.72 -9.50
N VAL A 176 4.59 0.62 -8.43
CA VAL A 176 4.48 -0.58 -7.59
C VAL A 176 3.02 -0.98 -7.48
N VAL A 177 2.75 -2.28 -7.63
CA VAL A 177 1.41 -2.84 -7.49
C VAL A 177 1.40 -3.73 -6.25
N SER A 178 0.65 -3.33 -5.23
CA SER A 178 0.63 -4.01 -3.94
C SER A 178 -0.75 -4.61 -3.64
N GLY A 179 -0.78 -5.79 -3.01
CA GLY A 179 -2.00 -6.48 -2.61
C GLY A 179 -2.53 -6.05 -1.24
N LEU A 180 -2.50 -4.75 -0.92
CA LEU A 180 -2.73 -4.25 0.44
C LEU A 180 -4.14 -3.69 0.70
N VAL A 181 -5.03 -3.69 -0.30
CA VAL A 181 -6.37 -3.06 -0.19
C VAL A 181 -7.19 -3.56 1.00
N ASN A 182 -7.12 -4.87 1.29
CA ASN A 182 -7.87 -5.48 2.38
C ASN A 182 -7.17 -5.38 3.75
N HIS A 183 -5.94 -4.86 3.79
CA HIS A 183 -5.09 -4.89 4.99
C HIS A 183 -4.78 -3.49 5.51
N VAL A 184 -4.56 -2.52 4.61
CA VAL A 184 -4.20 -1.15 4.96
C VAL A 184 -5.08 -0.17 4.18
N PRO A 185 -5.76 0.76 4.87
CA PRO A 185 -6.56 1.77 4.19
C PRO A 185 -5.67 2.73 3.40
N ILE A 186 -6.20 3.26 2.29
CA ILE A 186 -5.45 4.13 1.37
C ILE A 186 -4.88 5.38 2.06
N ASP A 187 -5.58 5.92 3.06
CA ASP A 187 -5.16 7.11 3.78
C ASP A 187 -3.92 6.86 4.66
N GLU A 188 -3.74 5.64 5.16
CA GLU A 188 -2.54 5.26 5.93
C GLU A 188 -1.34 4.92 5.03
N MET A 189 -1.57 4.75 3.72
CA MET A 189 -0.51 4.46 2.76
C MET A 189 0.04 5.72 2.09
N ARG A 190 -0.76 6.80 2.04
CA ARG A 190 -0.32 8.08 1.46
C ARG A 190 0.86 8.66 2.24
N GLU A 191 1.88 9.10 1.50
CA GLU A 191 3.11 9.69 2.05
C GLU A 191 3.89 8.80 3.03
N ARG A 192 3.54 7.51 3.12
CA ARG A 192 4.18 6.57 4.02
C ARG A 192 5.57 6.20 3.54
N ILE A 193 6.50 6.15 4.47
CA ILE A 193 7.86 5.63 4.27
C ILE A 193 7.80 4.10 4.42
N VAL A 194 8.38 3.39 3.45
CA VAL A 194 8.31 1.93 3.32
C VAL A 194 9.66 1.35 2.94
N MET A 195 9.89 0.08 3.25
CA MET A 195 11.00 -0.68 2.68
C MET A 195 10.56 -1.36 1.39
N VAL A 196 11.34 -1.20 0.33
CA VAL A 196 11.07 -1.78 -1.00
C VAL A 196 12.23 -2.63 -1.49
N LEU A 197 11.89 -3.68 -2.25
CA LEU A 197 12.84 -4.50 -2.98
C LEU A 197 12.87 -4.06 -4.45
N CYS A 198 14.00 -3.50 -4.89
CA CYS A 198 14.12 -2.75 -6.15
C CYS A 198 14.76 -3.54 -7.31
N ASN A 199 15.40 -4.68 -7.06
CA ASN A 199 16.10 -5.42 -8.12
C ASN A 199 15.37 -6.69 -8.59
N LEU A 200 14.08 -6.84 -8.28
CA LEU A 200 13.27 -7.87 -8.92
C LEU A 200 13.04 -7.54 -10.40
N LYS A 201 12.89 -8.58 -11.23
CA LYS A 201 12.46 -8.39 -12.61
C LYS A 201 11.04 -7.79 -12.60
N PRO A 202 10.78 -6.68 -13.33
CA PRO A 202 9.45 -6.09 -13.37
C PRO A 202 8.37 -7.09 -13.82
N VAL A 203 7.23 -7.09 -13.12
CA VAL A 203 6.12 -8.02 -13.35
C VAL A 203 4.87 -7.24 -13.74
N LYS A 204 4.20 -7.68 -14.80
CA LYS A 204 2.89 -7.13 -15.18
C LYS A 204 1.79 -7.77 -14.35
N MET A 205 1.06 -6.97 -13.60
CA MET A 205 -0.11 -7.35 -12.84
C MET A 205 -1.32 -6.62 -13.41
N ARG A 206 -2.19 -7.37 -14.11
CA ARG A 206 -3.42 -6.84 -14.74
C ARG A 206 -3.22 -5.57 -15.59
N GLY A 207 -2.15 -5.54 -16.37
CA GLY A 207 -1.86 -4.45 -17.31
C GLY A 207 -0.89 -3.39 -16.78
N VAL A 208 -0.74 -3.26 -15.46
CA VAL A 208 0.23 -2.34 -14.83
C VAL A 208 1.54 -3.09 -14.54
N THR A 209 2.68 -2.46 -14.82
CA THR A 209 4.00 -3.05 -14.54
C THR A 209 4.46 -2.63 -13.14
N SER A 210 4.69 -3.61 -12.26
CA SER A 210 5.29 -3.40 -10.94
C SER A 210 6.81 -3.54 -11.06
N GLU A 211 7.53 -2.49 -10.68
CA GLU A 211 8.99 -2.35 -10.81
C GLU A 211 9.74 -2.55 -9.48
N ALA A 212 8.99 -2.68 -8.40
CA ALA A 212 9.49 -3.02 -7.07
C ALA A 212 8.40 -3.77 -6.30
N MET A 213 8.74 -4.19 -5.08
CA MET A 213 7.83 -4.85 -4.15
C MET A 213 7.95 -4.20 -2.76
N VAL A 214 6.81 -3.84 -2.16
CA VAL A 214 6.77 -3.32 -0.77
C VAL A 214 6.91 -4.48 0.20
N MET A 215 7.85 -4.37 1.13
CA MET A 215 8.14 -5.41 2.11
C MET A 215 7.21 -5.32 3.32
N CYS A 216 6.53 -6.42 3.62
CA CYS A 216 5.52 -6.49 4.67
C CYS A 216 5.77 -7.66 5.62
N ALA A 217 5.47 -7.46 6.89
CA ALA A 217 5.32 -8.55 7.85
C ALA A 217 3.95 -9.21 7.62
N SER A 218 3.89 -10.52 7.44
CA SER A 218 2.64 -11.22 7.13
C SER A 218 2.50 -12.51 7.92
N SER A 219 1.36 -12.62 8.58
CA SER A 219 0.81 -13.82 9.19
C SER A 219 -0.31 -14.40 8.30
N ALA A 220 -0.90 -15.52 8.72
CA ALA A 220 -2.07 -16.12 8.07
C ALA A 220 -3.30 -15.19 8.12
N GLU A 221 -3.40 -14.33 9.15
CA GLU A 221 -4.59 -13.51 9.40
C GLU A 221 -4.39 -12.02 9.07
N LYS A 222 -3.15 -11.52 9.12
CA LYS A 222 -2.85 -10.10 9.04
C LYS A 222 -1.57 -9.82 8.24
N VAL A 223 -1.58 -8.71 7.51
CA VAL A 223 -0.42 -8.15 6.81
C VAL A 223 -0.19 -6.73 7.31
N GLU A 224 1.06 -6.41 7.65
CA GLU A 224 1.48 -5.11 8.11
C GLU A 224 2.69 -4.62 7.32
N VAL A 225 2.62 -3.38 6.82
CA VAL A 225 3.74 -2.75 6.14
C VAL A 225 4.82 -2.42 7.15
N LEU A 226 6.06 -2.81 6.85
CA LEU A 226 7.22 -2.51 7.70
C LEU A 226 7.45 -1.01 7.81
N ILE A 227 7.91 -0.59 8.99
CA ILE A 227 8.16 0.81 9.36
C ILE A 227 9.67 1.01 9.44
N PRO A 228 10.26 1.78 8.50
CA PRO A 228 11.64 2.23 8.59
C PRO A 228 11.87 3.19 9.78
N PRO A 229 13.12 3.41 10.22
CA PRO A 229 13.40 4.37 11.28
C PRO A 229 12.97 5.80 10.88
N PRO A 230 12.59 6.65 11.84
CA PRO A 230 11.96 7.95 11.57
C PRO A 230 12.84 8.92 10.77
N ASP A 231 14.17 8.78 10.87
CA ASP A 231 15.13 9.63 10.13
C ASP A 231 15.42 9.10 8.71
N ALA A 232 14.79 7.99 8.31
CA ALA A 232 15.01 7.39 6.99
C ALA A 232 14.44 8.26 5.86
N ILE A 233 15.22 8.41 4.79
CA ILE A 233 14.84 9.17 3.60
C ILE A 233 14.73 8.24 2.39
N PRO A 234 13.92 8.60 1.38
CA PRO A 234 13.89 7.88 0.11
C PRO A 234 15.28 7.70 -0.48
N GLY A 235 15.62 6.47 -0.86
CA GLY A 235 16.92 6.10 -1.41
C GLY A 235 17.93 5.59 -0.39
N ASP A 236 17.65 5.68 0.91
CA ASP A 236 18.52 5.06 1.90
C ASP A 236 18.67 3.56 1.64
N LEU A 237 19.92 3.10 1.69
CA LEU A 237 20.24 1.70 1.51
C LEU A 237 19.93 0.92 2.78
N VAL A 238 19.28 -0.22 2.63
CA VAL A 238 18.99 -1.12 3.73
C VAL A 238 20.01 -2.25 3.72
N VAL A 239 20.61 -2.53 4.88
CA VAL A 239 21.61 -3.58 5.06
C VAL A 239 21.17 -4.57 6.12
N CYS A 240 21.55 -5.82 5.95
CA CYS A 240 21.44 -6.81 7.01
C CYS A 240 22.79 -6.91 7.72
N GLU A 241 22.78 -6.83 9.05
CA GLU A 241 24.01 -7.01 9.83
C GLU A 241 24.65 -8.38 9.54
N GLY A 242 25.97 -8.43 9.38
CA GLY A 242 26.72 -9.63 8.99
C GLY A 242 26.68 -9.98 7.50
N TYR A 243 25.92 -9.26 6.67
CA TYR A 243 25.82 -9.50 5.23
C TYR A 243 26.15 -8.23 4.43
N PRO A 244 27.39 -8.05 3.93
CA PRO A 244 27.73 -6.95 3.04
C PRO A 244 26.82 -6.92 1.81
N ARG A 245 26.37 -5.72 1.44
CA ARG A 245 25.43 -5.48 0.35
C ARG A 245 26.14 -5.55 -1.01
N GLU A 246 25.78 -6.53 -1.83
CA GLU A 246 26.30 -6.77 -3.19
C GLU A 246 25.15 -7.10 -4.15
N PRO A 247 24.21 -6.17 -4.39
CA PRO A 247 23.01 -6.45 -5.15
C PRO A 247 23.33 -6.69 -6.63
N GLU A 248 22.67 -7.68 -7.22
CA GLU A 248 22.63 -7.83 -8.67
C GLU A 248 21.74 -6.71 -9.25
N ALA A 249 22.10 -6.13 -10.41
CA ALA A 249 21.34 -5.04 -11.03
C ALA A 249 19.87 -5.42 -11.32
N VAL A 250 19.66 -6.66 -11.79
CA VAL A 250 18.35 -7.29 -11.93
C VAL A 250 18.49 -8.76 -11.57
N LEU A 251 17.69 -9.24 -10.63
CA LEU A 251 17.66 -10.63 -10.20
C LEU A 251 17.17 -11.54 -11.31
N ASN A 252 17.87 -12.65 -11.52
CA ASN A 252 17.44 -13.68 -12.46
C ASN A 252 16.31 -14.55 -11.84
N PRO A 253 15.08 -14.55 -12.39
CA PRO A 253 13.97 -15.33 -11.85
C PRO A 253 14.23 -16.85 -11.81
N LYS A 254 15.12 -17.36 -12.67
CA LYS A 254 15.49 -18.78 -12.69
C LYS A 254 16.28 -19.20 -11.45
N LYS A 255 17.02 -18.26 -10.84
CA LYS A 255 17.81 -18.51 -9.62
C LYS A 255 16.96 -18.47 -8.35
N LYS A 256 15.72 -17.94 -8.42
CA LYS A 256 14.77 -17.86 -7.29
C LYS A 256 15.41 -17.35 -5.99
N ILE A 257 16.20 -16.27 -6.11
CA ILE A 257 17.03 -15.75 -5.04
C ILE A 257 16.17 -15.31 -3.86
N PHE A 258 15.16 -14.48 -4.14
CA PHE A 258 14.25 -13.99 -3.12
C PHE A 258 13.48 -15.12 -2.45
N GLU A 259 12.99 -16.10 -3.22
CA GLU A 259 12.24 -17.25 -2.70
C GLU A 259 13.08 -18.16 -1.82
N THR A 260 14.39 -18.21 -2.05
CA THR A 260 15.35 -18.94 -1.19
C THR A 260 15.62 -18.17 0.10
N CYS A 261 15.66 -16.83 0.06
CA CYS A 261 15.89 -15.99 1.23
C CYS A 261 14.61 -15.72 2.06
N ALA A 262 13.43 -15.73 1.46
CA ALA A 262 12.16 -15.36 2.08
C ALA A 262 11.79 -16.17 3.34
N PRO A 263 12.05 -17.50 3.42
CA PRO A 263 11.78 -18.28 4.64
C PRO A 263 12.63 -17.86 5.85
N ASP A 264 13.79 -17.24 5.59
CA ASP A 264 14.73 -16.76 6.60
C ASP A 264 14.51 -15.29 6.97
N LEU A 265 13.70 -14.57 6.18
CA LEU A 265 13.27 -13.19 6.45
C LEU A 265 12.08 -13.20 7.40
N LYS A 266 12.31 -12.83 8.67
CA LYS A 266 11.31 -12.87 9.74
C LYS A 266 11.47 -11.71 10.70
N THR A 267 10.37 -11.28 11.30
CA THR A 267 10.41 -10.35 12.45
C THR A 267 10.83 -11.10 13.71
N ASN A 268 11.62 -10.51 14.61
CA ASN A 268 11.97 -11.11 15.91
C ASN A 268 10.91 -10.77 17.01
N ASN A 269 11.21 -11.12 18.27
CA ASN A 269 10.36 -10.80 19.43
C ASN A 269 10.20 -9.30 19.70
N GLU A 270 11.15 -8.49 19.24
CA GLU A 270 11.15 -7.03 19.36
C GLU A 270 10.49 -6.36 18.15
N LYS A 271 9.87 -7.15 17.26
CA LYS A 271 9.26 -6.73 15.98
C LYS A 271 10.25 -6.24 14.94
N ILE A 272 11.56 -6.35 15.17
CA ILE A 272 12.59 -5.97 14.21
C ILE A 272 12.62 -6.99 13.08
N ALA A 273 12.62 -6.52 11.83
CA ALA A 273 12.81 -7.37 10.67
C ALA A 273 14.25 -7.90 10.65
N CYS A 274 14.41 -9.21 10.55
CA CYS A 274 15.68 -9.91 10.60
C CYS A 274 15.83 -10.89 9.42
N TYR A 275 17.06 -11.13 9.00
CA TYR A 275 17.42 -12.24 8.11
C TYR A 275 18.34 -13.22 8.85
N LYS A 276 17.93 -14.49 8.94
CA LYS A 276 18.66 -15.52 9.71
C LYS A 276 19.00 -15.08 11.16
N GLY A 277 18.12 -14.27 11.76
CA GLY A 277 18.30 -13.70 13.11
C GLY A 277 19.11 -12.40 13.19
N ASN A 278 19.76 -11.96 12.11
CA ASN A 278 20.48 -10.69 12.07
C ASN A 278 19.53 -9.55 11.68
N PRO A 279 19.55 -8.40 12.36
CA PRO A 279 18.62 -7.31 12.11
C PRO A 279 18.89 -6.63 10.77
N ILE A 280 17.80 -6.20 10.15
CA ILE A 280 17.78 -5.37 8.95
C ILE A 280 17.70 -3.91 9.41
N ILE A 281 18.71 -3.14 9.04
CA ILE A 281 18.92 -1.78 9.52
C ILE A 281 19.15 -0.82 8.36
N VAL A 282 18.83 0.45 8.59
CA VAL A 282 19.31 1.56 7.79
C VAL A 282 20.60 2.06 8.45
N PRO A 283 21.76 2.01 7.76
CA PRO A 283 23.05 2.42 8.32
C PRO A 283 22.97 3.82 8.95
N GLY A 284 23.35 3.92 10.23
CA GLY A 284 23.37 5.18 10.97
C GLY A 284 22.02 5.71 11.43
N LYS A 285 20.89 5.04 11.12
CA LYS A 285 19.54 5.52 11.48
C LYS A 285 18.74 4.54 12.35
N GLY A 286 18.97 3.24 12.19
CA GLY A 286 18.38 2.22 13.09
C GLY A 286 17.66 1.08 12.36
N PRO A 287 16.97 0.21 13.13
CA PRO A 287 16.32 -0.98 12.60
C PRO A 287 14.98 -0.70 11.93
N ILE A 288 14.58 -1.62 11.05
CA ILE A 288 13.24 -1.65 10.44
C ILE A 288 12.34 -2.55 11.27
N ILE A 289 11.15 -2.06 11.63
CA ILE A 289 10.25 -2.74 12.57
C ILE A 289 8.87 -3.01 11.97
N ALA A 290 8.19 -4.07 12.44
CA ALA A 290 6.77 -4.27 12.22
C ALA A 290 5.94 -3.54 13.30
N PRO A 291 4.72 -3.08 13.00
CA PRO A 291 3.85 -2.41 13.98
C PRO A 291 3.52 -3.29 15.20
N THR A 292 3.01 -4.51 14.94
CA THR A 292 2.54 -5.41 16.00
C THR A 292 2.99 -6.85 15.81
N LEU A 293 3.22 -7.31 14.58
CA LEU A 293 3.56 -8.70 14.31
C LEU A 293 4.99 -9.07 14.76
N ILE A 294 5.09 -10.20 15.45
CA ILE A 294 6.35 -10.81 15.95
C ILE A 294 6.50 -12.23 15.39
N ASN A 295 7.72 -12.68 15.16
CA ASN A 295 8.02 -14.04 14.65
C ASN A 295 7.25 -14.44 13.38
N VAL A 296 6.84 -13.48 12.56
CA VAL A 296 6.18 -13.72 11.26
C VAL A 296 7.15 -13.55 10.11
N ASN A 297 6.79 -14.10 8.95
CA ASN A 297 7.59 -13.94 7.74
C ASN A 297 7.48 -12.51 7.19
N VAL A 298 8.60 -12.02 6.68
CA VAL A 298 8.67 -10.78 5.90
C VAL A 298 8.71 -11.17 4.43
N LYS A 299 7.73 -10.68 3.66
CA LYS A 299 7.59 -10.95 2.23
C LYS A 299 7.11 -9.75 1.46
#